data_AF-A0A961EFN5-F1
#
_entry.id   AF-A0A961EFN5-F1
#
_cell.length_a   1.000
_cell.length_b   1.000
_cell.length_c   1.000
_cell.angle_alpha   90.00
_cell.angle_beta   90.00
_cell.angle_gamma   90.00
#
_symmetry.space_group_name_H-M   'P 1'
#
loop_
_entity.id
_entity.type
_entity.pdbx_description
1 polymer ?
#
loop_
_entity_poly.entity_id
_entity_poly.type
_entity_poly.pdbx_seq_one_letter_code
_entity_poly.pdbx_strand_id
1 'polypeptide(L)'
;MRITIRPSALAHGITETEIRAIIEYPEHRARVAARRPDANLTVTVGAYDINEPYIEIIYDTQPGEYVVFHAMMLRSSTIAATQLDGHINPGRITKRQRPQQGGPKK
;
A
#
# COMPACT_ATOMS: atom_id res chain seq x y z
N MET A 1 3.53 -12.16 -12.81
CA MET A 1 2.22 -11.53 -12.50
C MET A 1 2.23 -10.12 -13.07
N ARG A 2 1.20 -9.67 -13.79
CA ARG A 2 1.14 -8.29 -14.30
C ARG A 2 0.73 -7.34 -13.17
N ILE A 3 1.39 -6.18 -13.06
CA ILE A 3 1.02 -5.14 -12.08
C ILE A 3 0.53 -3.91 -12.84
N THR A 4 -0.76 -3.61 -12.69
CA THR A 4 -1.43 -2.43 -13.25
C THR A 4 -1.67 -1.42 -12.15
N ILE A 5 -1.07 -0.24 -12.27
CA ILE A 5 -1.12 0.82 -11.26
C ILE A 5 -2.10 1.89 -11.74
N ARG A 6 -3.19 2.08 -11.00
CA ARG A 6 -4.17 3.14 -11.29
C ARG A 6 -3.61 4.49 -10.85
N PRO A 7 -3.98 5.60 -11.53
CA PRO A 7 -3.56 6.95 -11.12
C PRO A 7 -3.87 7.27 -9.65
N SER A 8 -4.96 6.73 -9.09
CA SER A 8 -5.32 6.91 -7.69
C SER A 8 -4.29 6.35 -6.70
N ALA A 9 -3.51 5.33 -7.08
CA ALA A 9 -2.46 4.78 -6.23
C ALA A 9 -1.27 5.75 -6.09
N LEU A 10 -1.07 6.64 -7.05
CA LEU A 10 0.01 7.64 -7.05
C LEU A 10 -0.39 8.93 -6.30
N ALA A 11 -1.67 9.03 -5.92
CA ALA A 11 -2.23 10.25 -5.36
C ALA A 11 -1.51 10.69 -4.08
N HIS A 12 -0.92 9.80 -3.29
CA HIS A 12 -0.21 10.16 -2.07
C HIS A 12 1.31 10.26 -2.26
N GLY A 13 1.78 10.61 -3.45
CA GLY A 13 3.20 10.83 -3.70
C GLY A 13 4.05 9.57 -3.54
N ILE A 14 3.43 8.40 -3.71
CA ILE A 14 4.10 7.10 -3.83
C ILE A 14 4.29 6.85 -5.32
N THR A 15 5.51 6.53 -5.72
CA THR A 15 5.90 6.32 -7.11
C THR A 15 5.57 4.92 -7.59
N GLU A 16 5.48 4.72 -8.91
CA GLU A 16 5.32 3.39 -9.48
C GLU A 16 6.45 2.44 -9.09
N THR A 17 7.69 2.94 -9.02
CA THR A 17 8.87 2.15 -8.65
C THR A 17 8.75 1.62 -7.23
N GLU A 18 8.36 2.47 -6.27
CA GLU A 18 8.11 2.06 -4.88
C GLU A 18 6.99 1.02 -4.80
N ILE A 19 5.90 1.23 -5.54
CA ILE A 19 4.78 0.30 -5.57
C ILE A 19 5.20 -1.08 -6.09
N ARG A 20 5.91 -1.11 -7.22
CA ARG A 20 6.36 -2.38 -7.83
C ARG A 20 7.34 -3.11 -6.92
N ALA A 21 8.32 -2.40 -6.35
CA ALA A 21 9.31 -2.97 -5.45
C ALA A 21 8.65 -3.61 -4.22
N ILE A 22 7.72 -2.92 -3.56
CA ILE A 22 7.04 -3.44 -2.37
C ILE A 22 6.10 -4.59 -2.70
N ILE A 23 5.43 -4.56 -3.86
CA ILE A 23 4.63 -5.70 -4.32
C ILE A 23 5.53 -6.91 -4.59
N GLU A 24 6.72 -6.74 -5.13
CA GLU A 24 7.65 -7.85 -5.41
C GLU A 24 8.31 -8.40 -4.14
N TYR A 25 8.72 -7.51 -3.24
CA TYR A 25 9.42 -7.80 -1.99
C TYR A 25 8.65 -7.27 -0.78
N PRO A 26 7.51 -7.90 -0.43
CA PRO A 26 6.68 -7.46 0.70
C PRO A 26 7.39 -7.79 2.02
N GLU A 27 7.27 -6.90 3.02
CA GLU A 27 7.57 -7.28 4.40
C GLU A 27 6.38 -7.97 5.05
N HIS A 28 5.17 -7.56 4.66
CA HIS A 28 3.95 -8.22 5.10
C HIS A 28 2.86 -8.19 4.03
N ARG A 29 2.04 -9.25 3.99
CA ARG A 29 0.82 -9.32 3.19
C ARG A 29 -0.32 -9.90 4.01
N ALA A 30 -1.48 -9.26 3.90
CA ALA A 30 -2.72 -9.76 4.48
C ALA A 30 -3.87 -9.62 3.49
N ARG A 31 -4.86 -10.52 3.57
CA ARG A 31 -6.13 -10.33 2.89
C ARG A 31 -7.00 -9.38 3.71
N VAL A 32 -7.74 -8.51 3.04
CA VAL A 32 -8.69 -7.60 3.69
C VAL A 32 -10.08 -7.81 3.14
N ALA A 33 -11.08 -7.69 4.03
CA ALA A 33 -12.47 -7.84 3.65
C ALA A 33 -12.87 -6.74 2.66
N ALA A 34 -13.33 -7.14 1.47
CA ALA A 34 -13.89 -6.22 0.51
C ALA A 34 -15.32 -5.83 0.91
N ARG A 35 -15.68 -4.57 0.69
CA ARG A 35 -17.07 -4.10 0.82
C ARG A 35 -17.91 -4.45 -0.42
N ARG A 36 -17.26 -4.75 -1.54
CA ARG A 36 -17.89 -5.10 -2.81
C ARG A 36 -17.82 -6.62 -3.00
N PRO A 37 -18.90 -7.28 -3.46
CA PRO A 37 -18.84 -8.66 -3.93
C PRO A 37 -17.73 -8.83 -4.97
N ASP A 38 -17.05 -9.98 -4.95
CA ASP A 38 -16.03 -10.41 -5.93
C ASP A 38 -14.69 -9.67 -5.93
N ALA A 39 -14.49 -8.67 -5.05
CA ALA A 39 -13.19 -8.05 -4.89
C ALA A 39 -12.29 -8.89 -3.97
N ASN A 40 -11.10 -9.24 -4.46
CA ASN A 40 -10.11 -10.02 -3.72
C ASN A 40 -8.96 -9.11 -3.29
N LEU A 41 -9.21 -8.38 -2.21
CA LEU A 41 -8.31 -7.32 -1.77
C LEU A 41 -7.16 -7.87 -0.93
N THR A 42 -5.95 -7.52 -1.33
CA THR A 42 -4.74 -7.76 -0.57
C THR A 42 -4.13 -6.43 -0.18
N VAL A 43 -3.80 -6.29 1.10
CA VAL A 43 -2.94 -5.22 1.59
C VAL A 43 -1.53 -5.76 1.72
N THR A 44 -0.58 -5.01 1.18
CA THR A 44 0.84 -5.26 1.30
C THR A 44 1.49 -4.08 2.00
N VAL A 45 2.36 -4.38 2.94
CA VAL A 45 3.17 -3.39 3.65
C VAL A 45 4.63 -3.71 3.41
N GLY A 46 5.39 -2.67 3.13
CA GLY A 46 6.83 -2.73 2.97
C GLY A 46 7.39 -1.34 2.90
N ALA A 47 8.70 -1.25 2.79
CA ALA A 47 9.38 0.02 2.63
C ALA A 47 10.41 -0.11 1.51
N TYR A 48 10.59 0.98 0.79
CA TYR A 48 11.40 0.98 -0.43
C TYR A 48 12.89 0.82 -0.14
N ASP A 49 13.36 1.43 0.95
CA ASP A 49 14.71 1.30 1.49
C ASP A 49 14.66 1.03 2.99
N ILE A 50 15.70 0.40 3.54
CA ILE A 50 15.83 0.04 4.96
C ILE A 50 15.64 1.22 5.92
N ASN A 51 15.99 2.44 5.50
CA ASN A 51 15.85 3.66 6.30
C ASN A 51 14.56 4.44 6.02
N GLU A 52 13.75 3.99 5.08
CA GLU A 52 12.51 4.67 4.72
C GLU A 52 11.31 4.18 5.55
N PRO A 53 10.29 5.04 5.75
CA PRO A 53 9.10 4.65 6.46
C PRO A 53 8.24 3.67 5.64
N TYR A 54 7.38 2.93 6.34
CA TYR A 54 6.49 1.96 5.71
C TYR A 54 5.44 2.61 4.81
N ILE A 55 5.18 1.94 3.70
CA ILE A 55 4.14 2.24 2.73
C ILE A 55 3.13 1.08 2.78
N GLU A 56 1.86 1.42 2.85
CA GLU A 56 0.75 0.50 2.65
C GLU A 56 0.28 0.57 1.20
N ILE A 57 0.06 -0.59 0.58
CA ILE A 57 -0.44 -0.74 -0.78
C ILE A 57 -1.63 -1.67 -0.74
N ILE A 58 -2.73 -1.28 -1.38
CA ILE A 58 -3.90 -2.14 -1.55
C ILE A 58 -4.13 -2.37 -3.04
N TYR A 59 -4.29 -3.64 -3.38
CA TYR A 59 -4.60 -4.07 -4.73
C TYR A 59 -5.66 -5.16 -4.75
N ASP A 60 -6.39 -5.21 -5.85
CA ASP A 60 -7.30 -6.29 -6.18
C ASP A 60 -6.53 -7.39 -6.92
N THR A 61 -6.69 -8.63 -6.48
CA THR A 61 -6.02 -9.80 -7.04
C THR A 61 -6.94 -10.51 -8.01
N GLN A 62 -6.63 -10.39 -9.30
CA GLN A 62 -7.35 -11.01 -10.39
C GLN A 62 -6.47 -12.11 -11.03
N PRO A 63 -7.04 -13.04 -11.81
CA PRO A 63 -6.25 -14.06 -12.51
C PRO A 63 -5.18 -13.42 -13.41
N GLY A 64 -3.90 -13.57 -13.04
CA GLY A 64 -2.77 -13.06 -13.81
C GLY A 64 -2.44 -11.57 -13.61
N GLU A 65 -3.21 -10.83 -12.80
CA GLU A 65 -3.06 -9.38 -12.64
C GLU A 65 -3.29 -8.89 -11.21
N TYR A 66 -2.44 -7.96 -10.77
CA TYR A 66 -2.64 -7.14 -9.57
C TYR A 66 -3.02 -5.72 -9.99
N VAL A 67 -4.23 -5.31 -9.64
CA VAL A 67 -4.74 -3.97 -9.92
C VAL A 67 -4.56 -3.11 -8.68
N VAL A 68 -3.51 -2.30 -8.68
CA VAL A 68 -3.17 -1.40 -7.57
C VAL A 68 -3.97 -0.12 -7.70
N PHE A 69 -4.75 0.20 -6.68
CA PHE A 69 -5.61 1.39 -6.68
C PHE A 69 -5.36 2.32 -5.51
N HIS A 70 -4.53 1.90 -4.55
CA HIS A 70 -4.23 2.66 -3.34
C HIS A 70 -2.79 2.39 -2.89
N ALA A 71 -2.04 3.46 -2.64
CA ALA A 71 -0.77 3.41 -1.92
C ALA A 71 -0.60 4.69 -1.11
N MET A 72 -0.13 4.57 0.13
CA MET A 72 0.16 5.71 1.02
C MET A 72 1.12 5.31 2.14
N MET A 73 1.55 6.26 2.99
CA MET A 73 2.34 5.89 4.17
C MET A 73 1.47 5.06 5.13
N LEU A 74 2.05 4.00 5.69
CA LEU A 74 1.35 3.03 6.56
C LEU A 74 0.57 3.73 7.68
N ARG A 75 -0.72 3.40 7.78
CA ARG A 75 -1.61 3.98 8.79
C ARG A 75 -1.75 3.07 10.01
N SER A 76 -1.90 3.70 11.18
CA SER A 76 -2.23 2.99 12.42
C SER A 76 -3.53 2.16 12.32
N SER A 77 -4.51 2.63 11.54
CA SER A 77 -5.76 1.89 11.30
C SER A 77 -5.51 0.59 10.54
N THR A 78 -4.56 0.58 9.60
CA THR A 78 -4.21 -0.62 8.84
C THR A 78 -3.53 -1.61 9.74
N ILE A 79 -2.59 -1.16 10.59
CA ILE A 79 -1.90 -2.00 11.56
C ILE A 79 -2.90 -2.76 12.46
N ALA A 80 -3.87 -2.02 13.02
CA ALA A 80 -4.92 -2.58 13.86
C ALA A 80 -5.84 -3.56 13.10
N ALA A 81 -6.15 -3.27 11.84
CA ALA A 81 -7.04 -4.11 11.03
C ALA A 81 -6.37 -5.41 10.54
N THR A 82 -5.05 -5.42 10.40
CA THR A 82 -4.31 -6.57 9.85
C THR A 82 -3.48 -7.31 10.90
N GLN A 83 -3.59 -6.93 12.18
CA GLN A 83 -2.81 -7.49 13.29
C GLN A 83 -1.30 -7.49 13.00
N LEU A 84 -0.82 -6.39 12.40
CA LEU A 84 0.60 -6.21 12.08
C LEU A 84 1.47 -5.95 13.32
N ASP A 85 0.83 -5.74 14.47
CA ASP A 85 1.48 -5.48 15.74
C ASP A 85 2.47 -6.60 16.10
N GLY A 86 3.76 -6.24 16.23
CA GLY A 86 4.85 -7.18 16.53
C GLY A 86 5.57 -7.77 15.30
N HIS A 87 5.07 -7.54 14.09
CA HIS A 87 5.66 -8.05 12.84
C HIS A 87 6.36 -6.98 11.99
N ILE A 88 6.32 -5.72 12.41
CA ILE A 88 6.92 -4.58 11.72
C ILE A 88 7.76 -3.76 12.68
N ASN A 89 8.80 -3.08 12.18
CA ASN A 89 9.62 -2.18 12.99
C ASN A 89 8.87 -0.86 13.29
N PRO A 90 8.50 -0.56 14.55
CA PRO A 90 7.75 0.65 14.87
C PRO A 90 8.49 1.95 14.52
N GLY A 91 9.83 1.92 14.48
CA GLY A 91 10.65 3.08 14.11
C GLY A 91 10.47 3.55 12.67
N ARG A 92 9.86 2.73 11.80
CA ARG A 92 9.57 3.06 10.40
C ARG A 92 8.12 3.51 10.19
N ILE A 93 7.32 3.62 11.25
CA ILE A 93 5.96 4.15 11.15
C ILE A 93 6.03 5.67 11.24
N THR A 94 5.54 6.35 10.21
CA THR A 94 5.42 7.81 10.22
C THR A 94 3.97 8.25 10.35
N LYS A 95 3.74 9.31 11.15
CA LYS A 95 2.43 9.97 11.23
C LYS A 95 2.16 10.91 10.05
N ARG A 96 3.20 11.27 9.29
CA ARG A 96 3.11 12.24 8.18
C ARG A 96 2.86 11.52 6.87
N GLN A 97 1.79 11.90 6.18
CA GLN A 97 1.54 11.50 4.81
C GLN A 97 2.36 12.38 3.86
N ARG A 98 2.78 11.80 2.73
CA ARG A 98 3.38 12.58 1.64
C ARG A 98 2.30 13.47 0.99
N PRO A 99 2.71 14.60 0.37
CA PRO A 99 1.77 15.51 -0.28
C PRO A 99 0.91 14.81 -1.33
N GLN A 100 -0.38 15.14 -1.36
CA GLN A 100 -1.28 14.59 -2.35
C GLN A 100 -0.97 15.19 -3.73
N GLN A 101 -0.67 14.36 -4.72
CA GLN A 101 -0.47 14.78 -6.10
C GLN A 101 -1.85 15.01 -6.75
N GLY A 102 -2.08 16.22 -7.27
CA GLY A 102 -3.29 16.55 -8.03
C GLY A 102 -4.50 17.00 -7.21
N GLY A 103 -4.32 17.49 -5.97
CA GLY A 103 -5.40 18.15 -5.23
C GLY A 103 -5.99 19.34 -6.02
N PRO A 104 -7.29 19.66 -5.87
CA PRO A 104 -7.86 20.80 -6.56
C PRO A 104 -7.05 22.05 -6.21
N LYS A 105 -6.57 22.76 -7.23
CA LYS A 105 -6.09 24.13 -7.05
C LYS A 105 -7.28 24.93 -6.52
N LYS A 106 -7.21 25.34 -5.25
CA LYS A 106 -8.14 26.34 -4.72
C LYS A 106 -7.85 27.68 -5.36
#